data_AF-A0A7W2FAL8-F1
#
_entry.id   AF-A0A7W2FAL8-F1
#
_cell.length_a   1.000
_cell.length_b   1.000
_cell.length_c   1.000
_cell.angle_alpha   90.00
_cell.angle_beta   90.00
_cell.angle_gamma   90.00
#
_symmetry.space_group_name_H-M   'P 1'
#
loop_
_entity.id
_entity.type
_entity.pdbx_description
1 polymer ?
#
loop_
_entity_poly.entity_id
_entity_poly.type
_entity_poly.pdbx_seq_one_letter_code
_entity_poly.pdbx_strand_id
1 'polypeptide(L)' 'MNKDLIKGILILVGVLLALAIFAVVATDDGFQKLSCMVRAILHGVSLTNIHSVCGL' A
#
# COMPACT_ATOMS: atom_id res chain seq x y z
N MET A 1 -20.79 14.73 11.45
CA MET A 1 -19.41 14.47 10.99
C MET A 1 -18.88 15.73 10.34
N ASN A 2 -17.83 16.35 10.89
CA ASN A 2 -17.35 17.65 10.41
C ASN A 2 -16.77 17.54 9.00
N LYS A 3 -17.26 18.39 8.10
CA LYS A 3 -16.86 18.42 6.69
C LYS A 3 -15.37 18.73 6.53
N ASP A 4 -14.83 19.51 7.46
CA ASP A 4 -13.41 19.85 7.59
C ASP A 4 -12.55 18.64 7.95
N LEU A 5 -13.03 17.78 8.85
CA LEU A 5 -12.35 16.54 9.22
C LEU A 5 -12.31 15.57 8.02
N ILE A 6 -13.41 15.45 7.29
CA ILE A 6 -13.50 14.61 6.08
C ILE A 6 -12.54 15.11 5.01
N LYS A 7 -12.50 16.42 4.76
CA LYS A 7 -11.53 17.02 3.81
C LYS A 7 -10.09 16.75 4.23
N GLY A 8 -9.77 16.93 5.51
CA GLY A 8 -8.43 16.68 6.04
C GLY A 8 -8.00 15.23 5.85
N ILE A 9 -8.87 14.27 6.17
CA ILE A 9 -8.62 12.84 5.96
C ILE A 9 -8.46 12.52 4.47
N LEU A 10 -9.32 13.09 3.61
CA LEU A 10 -9.27 12.83 2.17
C LEU A 10 -7.95 13.31 1.54
N ILE A 11 -7.45 14.48 1.96
CA ILE A 11 -6.15 15.01 1.52
C ILE A 11 -5.03 14.11 2.02
N LEU A 12 -5.06 13.73 3.30
CA LEU A 12 -4.02 12.89 3.90
C LEU A 12 -3.95 11.50 3.24
N VAL A 13 -5.11 10.89 2.98
CA VAL A 13 -5.21 9.63 2.22
C VAL A 13 -4.69 9.81 0.80
N GLY A 14 -5.03 10.89 0.11
CA GLY A 14 -4.54 11.17 -1.23
C GLY A 14 -3.02 11.32 -1.30
N VAL A 15 -2.41 12.02 -0.34
CA VAL A 15 -0.95 12.19 -0.24
C VAL A 15 -0.26 10.85 0.03
N LEU A 16 -0.80 10.06 0.97
CA LEU A 16 -0.29 8.71 1.26
C LEU A 16 -0.37 7.79 0.04
N LEU A 17 -1.47 7.84 -0.70
CA LEU A 17 -1.66 7.04 -1.91
C LEU A 17 -0.63 7.44 -2.99
N ALA A 18 -0.43 8.74 -3.20
CA ALA A 18 0.55 9.24 -4.16
C ALA A 18 1.97 8.82 -3.80
N LEU A 19 2.35 8.91 -2.51
CA LEU A 19 3.66 8.46 -2.03
C LEU A 19 3.85 6.95 -2.20
N ALA A 20 2.83 6.15 -1.88
CA ALA A 20 2.88 4.71 -2.06
C ALA A 20 3.07 4.32 -3.52
N ILE A 21 2.33 4.96 -4.44
CA ILE A 21 2.48 4.72 -5.89
C ILE A 21 3.87 5.13 -6.36
N PHE A 22 4.38 6.29 -5.93
CA PHE A 22 5.72 6.74 -6.30
C PHE A 22 6.82 5.79 -5.80
N ALA A 23 6.72 5.30 -4.56
CA ALA A 23 7.67 4.34 -4.00
C ALA A 23 7.68 3.02 -4.76
N VAL A 24 6.50 2.58 -5.21
CA VAL A 24 6.33 1.36 -6.01
C VAL A 24 6.86 1.52 -7.44
N VAL A 25 6.66 2.69 -8.05
CA VAL A 25 7.18 2.96 -9.41
C VAL A 25 8.70 3.20 -9.39
N ALA A 26 9.24 3.78 -8.32
CA ALA A 26 10.66 4.05 -8.16
C ALA A 26 11.51 2.81 -7.87
N THR A 27 10.89 1.64 -7.68
CA THR A 27 11.59 0.37 -7.44
C THR A 27 11.42 -0.54 -8.66
N ASP A 28 12.53 -1.04 -9.23
CA ASP A 28 12.54 -1.86 -10.45
C ASP A 28 11.62 -3.09 -10.38
N ASP A 29 11.38 -3.64 -9.18
CA ASP A 29 10.47 -4.77 -8.92
C ASP A 29 9.22 -4.39 -8.11
N GLY A 30 9.01 -3.10 -7.84
CA GLY A 30 8.02 -2.62 -6.87
C GLY A 30 6.60 -3.04 -7.16
N PHE A 31 6.18 -3.02 -8.43
CA PHE A 31 4.83 -3.40 -8.84
C PHE A 31 4.52 -4.89 -8.60
N GLN A 32 5.51 -5.77 -8.84
CA GLN A 32 5.37 -7.20 -8.57
C GLN A 32 5.31 -7.48 -7.07
N LYS A 33 6.20 -6.85 -6.29
CA LYS A 33 6.22 -7.01 -4.83
C LYS A 33 4.95 -6.46 -4.18
N LEU A 34 4.46 -5.29 -4.60
CA LEU A 34 3.22 -4.69 -4.10
C LEU A 34 1.99 -5.53 -4.46
N SER A 35 1.90 -6.02 -5.70
CA SER A 35 0.81 -6.89 -6.15
C SER A 35 0.75 -8.18 -5.34
N CYS A 36 1.90 -8.80 -5.09
CA CYS A 36 2.01 -9.98 -4.25
C CYS A 36 1.63 -9.66 -2.79
N MET A 37 2.08 -8.53 -2.23
CA MET A 37 1.73 -8.09 -0.88
C MET A 37 0.22 -7.87 -0.72
N VAL A 38 -0.40 -7.13 -1.64
CA VAL A 38 -1.85 -6.85 -1.64
C VAL A 38 -2.64 -8.14 -1.78
N ARG A 39 -2.23 -9.04 -2.67
CA ARG A 39 -2.88 -10.35 -2.83
C ARG A 39 -2.74 -11.21 -1.57
N ALA A 40 -1.58 -11.21 -0.93
CA ALA A 40 -1.35 -11.93 0.33
C ALA A 40 -2.21 -11.36 1.47
N ILE A 41 -2.31 -10.04 1.59
CA ILE A 41 -3.18 -9.37 2.58
C ILE A 41 -4.65 -9.71 2.32
N LEU A 42 -5.12 -9.66 1.07
CA LEU A 42 -6.49 -10.02 0.68
C LEU A 42 -6.81 -11.48 0.96
N HIS A 43 -5.83 -12.38 0.85
CA HIS A 43 -5.96 -13.80 1.17
C HIS A 43 -5.79 -14.11 2.67
N GLY A 44 -5.59 -13.09 3.53
CA GLY A 44 -5.45 -13.27 4.98
C GLY A 44 -4.09 -13.84 5.42
N VAL A 45 -3.05 -13.73 4.58
CA VAL A 45 -1.69 -14.14 4.92
C VAL A 45 -1.11 -13.15 5.92
N SER A 46 -0.57 -13.66 7.02
CA SER A 46 0.08 -12.83 8.04
C SER A 46 1.24 -12.05 7.43
N LEU A 47 1.38 -10.75 7.79
CA LEU A 47 2.46 -9.86 7.33
C LEU A 47 3.86 -10.48 7.49
N THR A 48 4.05 -11.30 8.52
CA THR A 48 5.28 -12.06 8.79
C THR A 48 5.62 -13.07 7.69
N ASN A 49 4.61 -13.68 7.05
CA ASN A 49 4.81 -14.63 5.95
C ASN A 49 4.97 -13.94 4.59
N ILE A 50 4.48 -12.71 4.42
CA ILE A 50 4.49 -12.04 3.12
C ILE A 50 5.93 -11.83 2.61
N HIS A 51 6.89 -11.62 3.51
CA HIS A 51 8.32 -11.55 3.16
C HIS A 51 8.83 -12.85 2.53
N SER A 52 8.36 -14.00 3.04
CA SER A 52 8.70 -15.35 2.57
C SER A 52 7.99 -15.69 1.25
N VAL A 53 6.72 -15.30 1.10
CA VAL A 53 5.93 -15.61 -0.12
C VAL A 53 6.27 -14.68 -1.29
N CYS A 54 6.50 -13.39 -1.02
CA CYS A 54 6.77 -12.39 -2.06
C CYS A 54 8.26 -12.13 -2.29
N GLY A 55 9.15 -12.87 -1.60
CA GLY A 55 10.61 -12.74 -1.76
C GLY A 55 11.06 -11.29 -1.64
N LEU A 56 10.58 -10.58 -0.61
CA LEU A 56 10.97 -9.19 -0.39
C LEU A 56 12.45 -9.08 -0.05
#